data_AF-A0A1F5KGZ8-F1
#
_entry.id   AF-A0A1F5KGZ8-F1
#
_cell.length_a   1.000
_cell.length_b   1.000
_cell.length_c   1.000
_cell.angle_alpha   90.00
_cell.angle_beta   90.00
_cell.angle_gamma   90.00
#
_symmetry.space_group_name_H-M   'P 1'
#
loop_
_entity.id
_entity.type
_entity.pdbx_description
1 polymer ?
#
loop_
_entity_poly.entity_id
_entity_poly.type
_entity_poly.pdbx_seq_one_letter_code
_entity_poly.pdbx_strand_id
1 'polypeptide(L)' 'MFWWLGIPLAIGTFMGLFGLAATVFWIWMLVDAIQRKFKDQSERLVWVLVIVFTHFAGALIYYFVVKANSKA' A
#
# COMPACT_ATOMS: atom_id res chain seq x y z
N MET A 1 -3.65 35.93 20.20
CA MET A 1 -4.83 35.07 20.47
C MET A 1 -5.36 34.33 19.22
N PHE A 2 -4.80 34.52 18.00
CA PHE A 2 -5.25 33.84 16.76
C PHE A 2 -4.41 32.62 16.31
N TRP A 3 -3.30 32.31 17.02
CA TRP A 3 -2.35 31.26 16.63
C TRP A 3 -2.81 29.81 16.90
N TRP A 4 -3.92 29.60 17.62
CA TRP A 4 -4.43 28.25 17.96
C TRP A 4 -5.26 27.60 16.83
N LEU A 5 -5.77 28.37 15.86
CA LEU A 5 -6.59 27.84 14.76
C LEU A 5 -5.75 27.36 13.56
N GLY A 6 -4.52 27.86 13.39
CA GLY A 6 -3.67 27.48 12.25
C GLY A 6 -3.10 26.06 12.35
N ILE A 7 -2.77 25.61 13.56
CA ILE A 7 -2.11 24.30 13.79
C ILE A 7 -3.08 23.12 13.55
N PRO A 8 -4.35 23.13 14.02
CA PRO A 8 -5.30 22.05 13.74
C PRO A 8 -5.64 21.90 12.26
N LEU A 9 -5.73 23.01 11.52
CA LEU A 9 -5.98 23.00 10.07
C LEU A 9 -4.80 22.42 9.28
N ALA A 10 -3.57 22.76 9.68
CA ALA A 10 -2.36 22.18 9.07
C ALA A 10 -2.27 20.67 9.34
N ILE A 11 -2.53 20.21 10.57
CA ILE A 11 -2.51 18.79 10.93
C ILE A 11 -3.58 18.00 10.17
N GLY A 12 -4.81 18.52 10.08
CA GLY A 12 -5.89 17.87 9.33
C GLY A 12 -5.55 17.68 7.84
N THR A 13 -4.92 18.69 7.24
CA THR A 13 -4.48 18.64 5.84
C THR A 13 -3.35 17.61 5.65
N PHE A 14 -2.39 17.56 6.57
CA PHE A 14 -1.28 16.62 6.52
C PHE A 14 -1.74 15.16 6.70
N MET A 15 -2.67 14.91 7.62
CA MET A 15 -3.24 13.57 7.83
C MET A 15 -4.06 13.11 6.62
N GLY A 16 -4.83 14.01 5.99
CA GLY A 16 -5.58 13.69 4.77
C GLY A 16 -4.68 13.32 3.59
N LEU A 17 -3.59 14.10 3.39
CA LEU A 17 -2.58 13.79 2.37
C LEU A 17 -1.87 12.47 2.64
N PHE A 18 -1.56 12.16 3.90
CA PHE A 18 -0.91 10.90 4.26
C PHE A 18 -1.84 9.70 4.02
N GLY A 19 -3.13 9.83 4.34
CA GLY A 19 -4.14 8.80 4.03
C GLY A 19 -4.27 8.55 2.53
N LEU A 20 -4.28 9.61 1.72
CA LEU A 20 -4.26 9.52 0.25
C LEU A 20 -2.97 8.86 -0.28
N ALA A 21 -1.80 9.22 0.27
CA ALA A 21 -0.55 8.60 -0.12
C ALA A 21 -0.54 7.10 0.23
N ALA A 22 -1.07 6.71 1.38
CA ALA A 22 -1.17 5.32 1.80
C ALA A 22 -2.12 4.49 0.90
N THR A 23 -3.25 5.06 0.46
CA THR A 23 -4.16 4.38 -0.47
C THR A 23 -3.57 4.30 -1.87
N VAL A 24 -2.91 5.35 -2.36
CA VAL A 24 -2.18 5.32 -3.65
C VAL A 24 -1.06 4.27 -3.60
N PHE A 25 -0.30 4.20 -2.52
CA PHE A 25 0.74 3.19 -2.32
C PHE A 25 0.18 1.76 -2.32
N TRP A 26 -0.95 1.54 -1.64
CA TRP A 26 -1.64 0.25 -1.62
C TRP A 26 -2.11 -0.17 -3.02
N ILE A 27 -2.78 0.73 -3.76
CA ILE A 27 -3.24 0.46 -5.14
C ILE A 27 -2.04 0.17 -6.05
N TRP A 28 -0.95 0.91 -5.90
CA TRP A 28 0.25 0.69 -6.71
C TRP A 28 0.83 -0.71 -6.51
N MET A 29 0.87 -1.21 -5.26
CA MET A 29 1.31 -2.58 -4.97
C MET A 29 0.33 -3.64 -5.52
N LEU A 30 -0.97 -3.35 -5.53
CA LEU A 30 -1.97 -4.22 -6.16
C LEU A 30 -1.73 -4.32 -7.67
N VAL A 31 -1.48 -3.19 -8.33
CA VAL A 31 -1.19 -3.14 -9.77
C VAL A 31 0.10 -3.88 -10.09
N ASP A 32 1.15 -3.72 -9.28
CA ASP A 32 2.40 -4.48 -9.43
C ASP A 32 2.16 -5.99 -9.34
N ALA A 33 1.40 -6.45 -8.34
CA ALA A 33 1.06 -7.86 -8.18
C ALA A 33 0.22 -8.41 -9.35
N ILE A 34 -0.65 -7.59 -9.97
CA ILE A 34 -1.43 -8.03 -11.14
C ILE A 34 -0.56 -8.09 -12.41
N GLN A 35 0.32 -7.10 -12.60
CA GLN A 35 1.18 -6.99 -13.79
C GLN A 35 2.37 -7.95 -13.76
N ARG A 36 2.80 -8.40 -12.58
CA ARG A 36 3.90 -9.35 -12.45
C ARG A 36 3.52 -10.68 -13.08
N LYS A 37 4.38 -11.16 -13.99
CA LYS A 37 4.22 -12.47 -14.63
C LYS A 37 4.64 -13.57 -13.66
N PHE A 38 3.73 -13.97 -12.79
CA PHE A 38 3.86 -15.21 -12.02
C PHE A 38 3.81 -16.41 -12.99
N LYS A 39 4.64 -17.42 -12.72
CA LYS A 39 4.59 -18.69 -13.46
C LYS A 39 3.24 -19.40 -13.24
N ASP A 40 2.68 -19.24 -12.05
CA ASP A 40 1.40 -19.83 -11.67
C ASP A 40 0.31 -18.75 -11.55
N GLN A 41 -0.83 -18.99 -12.19
CA GLN A 41 -1.99 -18.09 -12.12
C GLN A 41 -2.59 -18.05 -10.72
N SER A 42 -2.51 -19.17 -9.99
CA SER A 42 -3.01 -19.29 -8.62
C SER A 42 -2.22 -18.40 -7.66
N GLU A 43 -0.89 -18.39 -7.78
CA GLU A 43 0.01 -17.56 -6.98
C GLU A 43 -0.28 -16.06 -7.14
N ARG A 44 -0.52 -15.63 -8.39
CA ARG A 44 -0.96 -14.26 -8.67
C ARG A 44 -2.27 -13.94 -7.94
N LEU A 45 -3.25 -14.84 -8.01
CA LEU A 45 -4.57 -14.62 -7.41
C LEU A 45 -4.46 -14.52 -5.87
N VAL A 46 -3.65 -15.38 -5.25
CA VAL A 46 -3.41 -15.35 -3.79
C VAL A 46 -2.79 -14.02 -3.37
N TRP A 47 -1.78 -13.53 -4.07
CA TRP A 47 -1.15 -12.24 -3.74
C TRP A 47 -2.09 -11.05 -3.88
N VAL A 48 -2.88 -11.02 -4.95
CA VAL A 48 -3.93 -10.01 -5.13
C VAL A 48 -4.94 -10.08 -3.99
N LEU A 49 -5.38 -11.28 -3.61
CA LEU A 49 -6.35 -11.47 -2.52
C LEU A 49 -5.78 -11.04 -1.16
N VAL A 50 -4.52 -11.37 -0.86
CA VAL A 50 -3.83 -10.93 0.36
C VAL A 50 -3.69 -9.41 0.39
N ILE A 51 -3.24 -8.78 -0.69
CA ILE A 51 -3.11 -7.31 -0.76
C ILE A 51 -4.49 -6.64 -0.58
N VAL A 52 -5.56 -7.20 -1.17
CA VAL A 52 -6.92 -6.68 -1.02
C VAL A 52 -7.44 -6.83 0.42
N PHE A 53 -7.36 -8.02 1.01
CA PHE A 53 -7.92 -8.27 2.34
C PHE A 53 -7.12 -7.61 3.46
N THR A 54 -5.79 -7.54 3.33
CA THR A 54 -4.91 -7.05 4.39
C THR A 54 -4.43 -5.60 4.16
N HIS A 55 -4.87 -4.96 3.06
CA HIS A 55 -4.54 -3.59 2.68
C HIS A 55 -3.03 -3.28 2.82
N PHE A 56 -2.67 -2.41 3.76
CA PHE A 56 -1.31 -1.95 3.99
C PHE A 56 -0.39 -3.07 4.47
N ALA A 57 -0.90 -3.97 5.31
CA ALA A 57 -0.13 -5.13 5.77
C ALA A 57 0.11 -6.14 4.63
N GLY A 58 -0.85 -6.30 3.72
CA GLY A 58 -0.72 -7.17 2.56
C GLY A 58 0.34 -6.68 1.58
N ALA A 59 0.40 -5.37 1.35
CA ALA A 59 1.46 -4.73 0.57
C ALA A 59 2.86 -4.93 1.20
N LEU A 60 2.97 -4.83 2.52
CA LEU A 60 4.22 -5.03 3.25
C LEU A 60 4.69 -6.49 3.14
N ILE A 61 3.80 -7.45 3.35
CA ILE A 61 4.09 -8.89 3.21
C ILE A 61 4.47 -9.23 1.76
N TYR A 62 3.76 -8.70 0.76
CA TYR A 62 4.09 -8.88 -0.66
C TYR A 62 5.51 -8.40 -0.97
N TYR A 63 5.89 -7.23 -0.45
CA TYR A 63 7.24 -6.70 -0.65
C TYR A 63 8.31 -7.62 -0.06
N PHE A 64 8.16 -8.07 1.19
CA PHE A 64 9.14 -8.96 1.82
C PHE A 64 9.18 -10.35 1.18
N VAL A 65 8.03 -10.97 0.94
CA VAL A 65 7.98 -12.36 0.48
C VAL A 65 8.21 -12.47 -1.02
N VAL A 66 7.61 -11.61 -1.85
CA VAL A 66 7.71 -11.75 -3.32
C VAL A 66 8.89 -10.97 -3.89
N LYS A 67 9.19 -9.78 -3.34
CA LYS A 67 10.29 -8.96 -3.85
C LYS A 67 11.64 -9.37 -3.25
N ALA A 68 11.70 -9.71 -1.97
CA ALA A 68 12.98 -10.13 -1.36
C ALA A 68 13.34 -11.58 -1.70
N ASN A 69 12.38 -12.50 -1.78
CA ASN A 69 12.67 -13.91 -2.10
C ASN A 69 12.96 -14.15 -3.59
N SER A 70 12.58 -13.21 -4.49
CA SER A 70 12.96 -13.27 -5.91
C SER A 70 14.46 -13.00 -6.16
N LYS A 71 15.24 -12.68 -5.12
CA LYS A 71 16.71 -12.50 -5.19
C LYS A 71 17.50 -13.60 -4.48
N ALA A 72 16.85 -14.64 -3.97
CA ALA A 72 17.52 -15.82 -3.38
C ALA A 72 17.69 -16.94 -4.41
#